data_AF-A0A8T5F4N0-F1
#
_entry.id   AF-A0A8T5F4N0-F1
#
_cell.length_a   1.000
_cell.length_b   1.000
_cell.length_c   1.000
_cell.angle_alpha   90.00
_cell.angle_beta   90.00
_cell.angle_gamma   90.00
#
_symmetry.space_group_name_H-M   'P 1'
#
loop_
_entity.id
_entity.type
_entity.pdbx_description
1 polymer ?
#
loop_
_entity_poly.entity_id
_entity_poly.type
_entity_poly.pdbx_seq_one_letter_code
_entity_poly.pdbx_strand_id
1 'polypeptide(L)'
;MDIRKIIIILVIGALFAFFVAALAEAIHESPDYDDYCGEFEKPYMLEEEDVDDAAWQACRESYDSAMEGHNLVVFYVSIIFGLLAIVVGLMLPTHKDDLNQWVGSGFMLGGFFTLFYGTVRAFGDLDRIIRPIILLIELLIVIFVAYKKIGKK
;
A
#
# COMPACT_ATOMS: atom_id res chain seq x y z
N MET A 1 -26.54 11.75 -4.85
CA MET A 1 -25.27 12.40 -4.43
C MET A 1 -24.78 13.22 -5.61
N ASP A 2 -24.43 14.50 -5.42
CA ASP A 2 -23.97 15.39 -6.50
C ASP A 2 -22.59 14.91 -7.00
N ILE A 3 -22.38 14.90 -8.33
CA ILE A 3 -21.15 14.45 -8.97
C ILE A 3 -19.90 15.19 -8.46
N ARG A 4 -20.05 16.48 -8.12
CA ARG A 4 -18.96 17.29 -7.56
C ARG A 4 -18.47 16.75 -6.22
N LYS A 5 -19.38 16.25 -5.39
CA LYS A 5 -19.06 15.67 -4.08
C LYS A 5 -18.27 14.37 -4.23
N ILE A 6 -18.65 13.54 -5.21
CA ILE A 6 -17.96 12.28 -5.52
C ILE A 6 -16.53 12.56 -5.98
N ILE A 7 -16.36 13.53 -6.89
CA ILE A 7 -15.04 13.90 -7.41
C ILE A 7 -14.12 14.35 -6.27
N ILE A 8 -14.59 15.20 -5.35
CA ILE A 8 -13.79 15.67 -4.22
C ILE A 8 -13.35 14.50 -3.32
N ILE A 9 -14.26 13.57 -3.00
CA ILE A 9 -13.95 12.38 -2.19
C ILE A 9 -12.87 11.53 -2.87
N LEU A 10 -13.02 11.29 -4.18
CA LEU A 10 -12.05 10.50 -4.94
C LEU A 10 -10.68 11.19 -5.02
N VAL A 11 -10.65 12.50 -5.27
CA VAL A 11 -9.40 13.27 -5.34
C VAL A 11 -8.68 13.25 -4.00
N ILE A 12 -9.38 13.49 -2.89
CA ILE A 12 -8.77 13.44 -1.54
C ILE A 12 -8.27 12.03 -1.25
N GLY A 13 -9.07 11.01 -1.53
CA GLY A 13 -8.68 9.61 -1.28
C GLY A 13 -7.46 9.19 -2.09
N ALA A 14 -7.43 9.53 -3.38
CA ALA A 14 -6.31 9.22 -4.27
C ALA A 14 -5.05 9.98 -3.86
N LEU A 15 -5.13 11.29 -3.64
CA LEU A 15 -3.98 12.11 -3.22
C LEU A 15 -3.41 11.62 -1.89
N PHE A 16 -4.26 11.23 -0.93
CA PHE A 16 -3.81 10.66 0.32
C PHE A 16 -3.05 9.34 0.10
N ALA A 17 -3.58 8.42 -0.70
CA ALA A 17 -2.92 7.15 -0.99
C ALA A 17 -1.56 7.36 -1.70
N PHE A 18 -1.51 8.25 -2.70
CA PHE A 18 -0.26 8.62 -3.36
C PHE A 18 0.75 9.26 -2.41
N PHE A 19 0.28 10.12 -1.51
CA PHE A 19 1.14 10.72 -0.48
C PHE A 19 1.77 9.66 0.42
N VAL A 20 1.00 8.66 0.89
CA VAL A 20 1.54 7.60 1.74
C VAL A 20 2.52 6.70 0.98
N ALA A 21 2.22 6.38 -0.29
CA ALA A 21 3.14 5.62 -1.14
C ALA A 21 4.47 6.37 -1.35
N ALA A 22 4.41 7.65 -1.70
CA ALA A 22 5.60 8.49 -1.86
C ALA A 22 6.38 8.66 -0.54
N LEU A 23 5.67 8.74 0.59
CA LEU A 23 6.30 8.77 1.91
C LEU A 23 7.03 7.46 2.22
N ALA A 24 6.44 6.32 1.88
CA ALA A 24 7.07 5.02 2.08
C ALA A 24 8.35 4.89 1.25
N GLU A 25 8.32 5.28 -0.03
CA GLU A 25 9.50 5.35 -0.90
C GLU A 25 10.57 6.32 -0.35
N ALA A 26 10.16 7.44 0.25
CA ALA A 26 11.10 8.40 0.85
C ALA A 26 11.75 7.87 2.15
N ILE A 27 11.08 6.97 2.88
CA ILE A 27 11.61 6.35 4.11
C ILE A 27 12.54 5.19 3.76
N HIS A 28 12.14 4.36 2.81
CA HIS A 28 12.93 3.25 2.31
C HIS A 28 12.80 3.21 0.79
N GLU A 29 13.87 3.61 0.12
CA GLU A 29 13.94 3.59 -1.34
C GLU A 29 13.70 2.17 -1.85
N SER A 30 12.96 2.05 -2.96
CA SER A 30 12.77 0.77 -3.63
C SER A 30 14.12 0.28 -4.18
N PRO A 31 14.48 -0.99 -3.95
CA PRO A 31 15.71 -1.54 -4.51
C PRO A 31 15.64 -1.50 -6.03
N ASP A 32 16.65 -0.91 -6.66
CA ASP A 32 16.79 -0.94 -8.12
C ASP A 32 17.36 -2.27 -8.56
N TYR A 33 16.92 -2.80 -9.71
CA TYR A 33 17.40 -4.10 -10.19
C TYR A 33 18.88 -4.05 -10.59
N ASP A 34 19.34 -2.94 -11.17
CA ASP A 34 20.69 -2.81 -11.71
C ASP A 34 21.75 -2.74 -10.62
N ASP A 35 21.37 -2.26 -9.43
CA ASP A 35 22.24 -2.24 -8.24
C ASP A 35 22.64 -3.64 -7.77
N TYR A 36 21.82 -4.65 -8.09
CA TYR A 36 22.10 -6.05 -7.78
C TYR A 36 22.58 -6.77 -9.03
N CYS A 37 21.81 -6.71 -10.12
CA CYS A 37 21.93 -7.57 -11.30
C CYS A 37 22.30 -6.82 -12.58
N GLY A 38 22.84 -5.60 -12.50
CA GLY A 38 23.22 -4.79 -13.67
C GLY A 38 24.27 -5.45 -14.59
N GLU A 39 25.05 -6.40 -14.08
CA GLU A 39 25.98 -7.20 -14.90
C GLU A 39 25.26 -8.19 -15.84
N PHE A 40 24.00 -8.50 -15.57
CA PHE A 40 23.15 -9.40 -16.35
C PHE A 40 22.17 -8.65 -17.28
N GLU A 41 22.30 -7.32 -17.41
CA GLU A 41 21.36 -6.51 -18.18
C GLU A 41 21.51 -6.71 -19.70
N LYS A 42 20.45 -7.28 -20.28
CA LYS A 42 20.01 -7.40 -21.69
C LYS A 42 20.53 -8.62 -22.48
N PRO A 43 19.62 -9.53 -22.88
CA PRO A 43 19.94 -10.53 -23.89
C PRO A 43 19.97 -9.85 -25.26
N TYR A 44 21.15 -9.39 -25.69
CA TYR A 44 21.44 -9.51 -27.11
C TYR A 44 21.85 -10.95 -27.33
N MET A 45 21.15 -11.61 -28.26
CA MET A 45 21.41 -12.99 -28.68
C MET A 45 22.91 -13.22 -28.81
N LEU A 46 23.50 -13.89 -27.82
CA LEU A 46 24.85 -14.40 -27.87
C LEU A 46 24.79 -15.84 -27.41
N GLU A 47 25.58 -16.64 -28.11
CA GLU A 47 25.62 -18.08 -28.09
C GLU A 47 25.73 -18.64 -26.68
N GLU A 48 25.22 -19.87 -26.52
CA GLU A 48 24.98 -20.69 -25.32
C GLU A 48 26.16 -20.92 -24.35
N GLU A 49 27.13 -20.02 -24.24
CA GLU A 49 28.34 -20.22 -23.44
C GLU A 49 28.28 -19.40 -22.14
N ASP A 50 27.84 -20.10 -21.08
CA ASP A 50 28.11 -19.84 -19.67
C ASP A 50 27.60 -18.52 -19.06
N VAL A 51 26.28 -18.34 -19.01
CA VAL A 51 25.70 -17.57 -17.88
C VAL A 51 26.02 -18.39 -16.63
N ASP A 52 26.81 -17.81 -15.71
CA ASP A 52 27.02 -18.41 -14.39
C ASP A 52 25.68 -18.41 -13.64
N ASP A 53 24.92 -19.51 -13.79
CA ASP A 53 23.62 -19.73 -13.17
C ASP A 53 23.66 -19.50 -11.65
N ALA A 54 24.80 -19.76 -11.01
CA ALA A 54 24.97 -19.53 -9.59
C ALA A 54 25.09 -18.03 -9.26
N ALA A 55 25.83 -17.26 -10.08
CA ALA A 55 25.92 -15.81 -9.93
C ALA A 55 24.57 -15.13 -10.19
N TRP A 56 23.82 -15.56 -11.21
CA TRP A 56 22.46 -15.07 -11.48
C TRP A 56 21.50 -15.37 -10.32
N GLN A 57 21.52 -16.59 -9.79
CA GLN A 57 20.70 -16.98 -8.65
C GLN A 57 21.03 -16.16 -7.40
N ALA A 58 22.31 -16.02 -7.08
CA ALA A 58 22.77 -15.23 -5.92
C ALA A 58 22.34 -13.77 -6.04
N CYS A 59 22.45 -13.18 -7.24
CA CYS A 59 22.00 -11.84 -7.49
C CYS A 59 20.48 -11.69 -7.29
N ARG A 60 19.70 -12.55 -7.93
CA ARG A 60 18.24 -12.53 -7.83
C ARG A 60 17.78 -12.69 -6.39
N GLU A 61 18.39 -13.61 -5.65
CA GLU A 61 18.08 -13.81 -4.22
C GLU A 61 18.36 -12.55 -3.39
N SER A 62 19.48 -11.85 -3.67
CA SER A 62 19.79 -10.59 -2.98
C SER A 62 18.81 -9.45 -3.29
N TYR A 63 18.39 -9.32 -4.56
CA TYR A 63 17.38 -8.35 -4.97
C TYR A 63 16.01 -8.69 -4.37
N ASP A 64 15.58 -9.95 -4.45
CA ASP A 64 14.30 -10.41 -3.90
C ASP A 64 14.26 -10.20 -2.38
N SER A 65 15.37 -10.46 -1.67
CA SER A 65 15.48 -10.22 -0.23
C SER A 65 15.42 -8.72 0.12
N ALA A 66 16.07 -7.86 -0.66
CA ALA A 66 15.97 -6.42 -0.48
C ALA A 66 14.55 -5.90 -0.75
N MET A 67 13.90 -6.44 -1.78
CA MET A 67 12.53 -6.11 -2.16
C MET A 67 11.53 -6.54 -1.08
N GLU A 68 11.73 -7.71 -0.48
CA GLU A 68 10.96 -8.19 0.65
C GLU A 68 11.02 -7.20 1.82
N GLY A 69 12.23 -6.76 2.18
CA GLY A 69 12.46 -5.75 3.23
C GLY A 69 11.74 -4.44 2.94
N HIS A 70 11.86 -3.93 1.72
CA HIS A 70 11.18 -2.72 1.29
C HIS A 70 9.64 -2.87 1.34
N ASN A 71 9.08 -3.98 0.84
CA ASN A 71 7.64 -4.23 0.83
C ASN A 71 7.05 -4.30 2.25
N LEU A 72 7.79 -4.88 3.21
CA LEU A 72 7.40 -4.89 4.62
C LEU A 72 7.37 -3.47 5.21
N VAL A 73 8.34 -2.61 4.88
CA VAL A 73 8.32 -1.21 5.32
C VAL A 73 7.13 -0.47 4.74
N VAL A 74 6.86 -0.62 3.43
CA VAL A 74 5.68 -0.02 2.79
C VAL A 74 4.39 -0.48 3.46
N PHE A 75 4.30 -1.77 3.82
CA PHE A 75 3.16 -2.33 4.54
C PHE A 75 2.96 -1.69 5.92
N TYR A 76 4.00 -1.59 6.74
CA TYR A 76 3.89 -0.98 8.07
C TYR A 76 3.54 0.51 8.01
N VAL A 77 4.15 1.26 7.09
CA VAL A 77 3.83 2.68 6.86
C VAL A 77 2.36 2.81 6.43
N SER A 78 1.92 1.97 5.49
CA SER A 78 0.53 1.96 5.01
C SER A 78 -0.48 1.64 6.11
N ILE A 79 -0.17 0.69 7.00
CA ILE A 79 -1.02 0.38 8.17
C ILE A 79 -1.18 1.58 9.09
N ILE A 80 -0.08 2.21 9.46
CA ILE A 80 -0.10 3.33 10.42
C ILE A 80 -0.90 4.50 9.83
N PHE A 81 -0.56 4.94 8.63
CA PHE A 81 -1.21 6.09 8.00
C PHE A 81 -2.64 5.78 7.55
N GLY A 82 -2.91 4.57 7.05
CA GLY A 82 -4.24 4.13 6.66
C GLY A 82 -5.22 4.12 7.83
N LEU A 83 -4.80 3.58 8.99
CA LEU A 83 -5.62 3.61 10.21
C LEU A 83 -5.80 5.03 10.74
N LEU A 84 -4.75 5.85 10.75
CA LEU A 84 -4.84 7.25 11.16
C LEU A 84 -5.84 8.02 10.29
N ALA A 85 -5.80 7.85 8.97
CA ALA A 85 -6.74 8.50 8.06
C ALA A 85 -8.18 8.06 8.30
N ILE A 86 -8.42 6.77 8.56
CA ILE A 86 -9.77 6.29 8.91
C ILE A 86 -10.25 6.92 10.22
N VAL A 87 -9.39 6.95 11.25
CA VAL A 87 -9.73 7.57 12.55
C VAL A 87 -10.04 9.06 12.40
N VAL A 88 -9.18 9.82 11.71
CA VAL A 88 -9.39 11.25 11.42
C VAL A 88 -10.68 11.45 10.64
N GLY A 89 -10.92 10.63 9.61
CA GLY A 89 -12.14 10.65 8.83
C GLY A 89 -13.40 10.44 9.70
N LEU A 90 -13.32 9.56 10.70
CA LEU A 90 -14.42 9.27 11.63
C LEU A 90 -14.61 10.34 12.72
N MET A 91 -13.54 11.06 13.10
CA MET A 91 -13.58 12.12 14.12
C MET A 91 -14.10 13.45 13.56
N LEU A 92 -14.02 13.68 12.26
CA LEU A 92 -14.50 14.91 11.63
C LEU A 92 -16.03 15.07 11.84
N PRO A 93 -16.48 16.16 12.50
CA PRO A 93 -17.89 16.37 12.81
C PRO A 93 -18.70 16.63 11.53
N THR A 94 -19.57 15.68 11.20
CA THR A 94 -20.38 15.67 9.97
C THR A 94 -21.64 16.55 10.04
N HIS A 95 -22.02 17.03 11.23
CA HIS A 95 -23.29 17.73 11.44
C HIS A 95 -23.22 19.26 11.22
N LYS A 96 -22.03 19.85 11.12
CA LYS A 96 -21.86 21.31 11.08
C LYS A 96 -21.55 21.86 9.69
N ASP A 97 -20.81 21.12 8.88
CA ASP A 97 -20.38 21.54 7.54
C ASP A 97 -20.43 20.39 6.54
N ASP A 98 -21.06 20.63 5.39
CA ASP A 98 -21.07 19.74 4.23
C ASP A 98 -19.64 19.37 3.79
N LEU A 99 -18.69 20.31 3.92
CA LEU A 99 -17.28 20.10 3.59
C LEU A 99 -16.63 19.00 4.46
N ASN A 100 -16.89 19.01 5.78
CA ASN A 100 -16.32 18.03 6.70
C ASN A 100 -16.82 16.62 6.39
N GLN A 101 -18.05 16.50 5.90
CA GLN A 101 -18.60 15.22 5.47
C GLN A 101 -17.85 14.66 4.25
N TRP A 102 -17.47 15.52 3.30
CA TRP A 102 -16.76 15.10 2.08
C TRP A 102 -15.29 14.80 2.38
N VAL A 103 -14.62 15.69 3.12
CA VAL A 103 -13.23 15.50 3.55
C VAL A 103 -13.10 14.23 4.39
N GLY A 104 -13.98 14.02 5.38
CA GLY A 104 -13.95 12.82 6.21
C GLY A 104 -14.22 11.54 5.42
N SER A 105 -15.10 11.57 4.42
CA SER A 105 -15.33 10.42 3.54
C SER A 105 -14.16 10.16 2.59
N GLY A 106 -13.47 11.21 2.12
CA GLY A 106 -12.24 11.11 1.36
C GLY A 106 -11.11 10.46 2.16
N PHE A 107 -10.89 10.89 3.40
CA PHE A 107 -9.90 10.29 4.30
C PHE A 107 -10.21 8.81 4.64
N MET A 108 -11.48 8.46 4.86
CA MET A 108 -11.85 7.04 5.05
C MET A 108 -11.56 6.21 3.81
N LEU A 109 -11.91 6.70 2.63
CA LEU A 109 -11.68 6.01 1.36
C LEU A 109 -10.17 5.87 1.07
N GLY A 110 -9.42 6.96 1.22
CA GLY A 110 -7.97 6.97 1.05
C GLY A 110 -7.27 6.06 2.04
N GLY A 111 -7.66 6.10 3.32
CA GLY A 111 -7.13 5.20 4.34
C GLY A 111 -7.40 3.73 4.02
N PHE A 112 -8.61 3.39 3.59
CA PHE A 112 -8.95 2.04 3.13
C PHE A 112 -8.08 1.59 1.94
N PHE A 113 -7.95 2.40 0.89
CA PHE A 113 -7.12 2.06 -0.26
C PHE A 113 -5.63 1.97 0.08
N THR A 114 -5.16 2.78 1.02
CA THR A 114 -3.78 2.73 1.50
C THR A 114 -3.50 1.41 2.21
N LEU A 115 -4.40 0.95 3.09
CA LEU A 115 -4.30 -0.37 3.73
C LEU A 115 -4.26 -1.48 2.68
N PHE A 116 -5.23 -1.45 1.77
CA PHE A 116 -5.31 -2.45 0.70
C PHE A 116 -4.06 -2.49 -0.17
N TYR A 117 -3.53 -1.33 -0.56
CA TYR A 117 -2.30 -1.22 -1.35
C TYR A 117 -1.09 -1.82 -0.62
N GLY A 118 -0.87 -1.43 0.64
CA GLY A 118 0.22 -1.98 1.44
C GLY A 118 0.13 -3.50 1.60
N THR A 119 -1.07 -4.03 1.83
CA THR A 119 -1.31 -5.46 1.95
C THR A 119 -1.06 -6.20 0.64
N VAL A 120 -1.55 -5.70 -0.49
CA VAL A 120 -1.29 -6.30 -1.81
C VAL A 120 0.21 -6.33 -2.10
N ARG A 121 0.95 -5.27 -1.77
CA ARG A 121 2.39 -5.20 -2.01
C ARG A 121 3.17 -6.23 -1.18
N ALA A 122 2.88 -6.34 0.12
CA ALA A 122 3.54 -7.32 0.98
C ALA A 122 2.96 -8.75 0.88
N PHE A 123 1.89 -8.97 0.12
CA PHE A 123 1.17 -10.26 0.09
C PHE A 123 2.06 -11.41 -0.39
N GLY A 124 2.96 -11.15 -1.34
CA GLY A 124 3.92 -12.13 -1.87
C GLY A 124 4.96 -12.57 -0.84
N ASP A 125 5.26 -11.68 0.09
CA ASP A 125 6.41 -11.72 0.99
C ASP A 125 6.03 -12.22 2.39
N LEU A 126 4.77 -12.01 2.78
CA LEU A 126 4.23 -12.48 4.06
C LEU A 126 4.28 -14.02 4.17
N ASP A 127 4.53 -14.52 5.37
CA ASP A 127 4.49 -15.95 5.65
C ASP A 127 3.13 -16.56 5.25
N ARG A 128 3.16 -17.81 4.80
CA ARG A 128 1.98 -18.54 4.29
C ARG A 128 0.82 -18.54 5.30
N ILE A 129 1.10 -18.55 6.60
CA ILE A 129 0.09 -18.55 7.67
C ILE A 129 -0.34 -17.11 8.03
N ILE A 130 0.56 -16.13 7.92
CA ILE A 130 0.26 -14.74 8.28
C ILE A 130 -0.70 -14.09 7.26
N ARG A 131 -0.58 -14.41 5.97
CA ARG A 131 -1.45 -13.90 4.90
C ARG A 131 -2.96 -13.98 5.20
N PRO A 132 -3.54 -15.16 5.51
CA PRO A 132 -4.97 -15.25 5.80
C PRO A 132 -5.36 -14.55 7.11
N ILE A 133 -4.46 -14.48 8.10
CA ILE A 133 -4.72 -13.80 9.37
C ILE A 133 -4.85 -12.28 9.14
N ILE A 134 -3.94 -11.68 8.38
CA ILE A 134 -3.99 -10.26 8.03
C ILE A 134 -5.26 -9.92 7.27
N LEU A 135 -5.60 -10.69 6.24
CA LEU A 135 -6.83 -10.47 5.46
C LEU A 135 -8.09 -10.56 6.34
N LEU A 136 -8.11 -11.50 7.29
CA LEU A 136 -9.21 -11.61 8.25
C LEU A 136 -9.29 -10.37 9.16
N ILE A 137 -8.15 -9.89 9.67
CA ILE A 137 -8.09 -8.69 10.51
C ILE A 137 -8.54 -7.45 9.73
N GLU A 138 -8.06 -7.24 8.51
CA GLU A 138 -8.48 -6.13 7.66
C GLU A 138 -9.98 -6.16 7.39
N LEU A 139 -10.52 -7.34 7.06
CA LEU A 139 -11.95 -7.52 6.86
C LEU A 139 -12.74 -7.14 8.11
N LEU A 140 -12.31 -7.60 9.29
CA LEU A 140 -12.95 -7.24 10.56
C LEU A 140 -12.88 -5.74 10.84
N ILE A 141 -11.76 -5.08 10.55
CA ILE A 141 -11.59 -3.63 10.70
C ILE A 141 -12.58 -2.88 9.79
N VAL A 142 -12.68 -3.27 8.52
CA VAL A 142 -13.59 -2.66 7.54
C VAL A 142 -15.04 -2.82 7.97
N ILE A 143 -15.43 -4.04 8.40
CA ILE A 143 -16.78 -4.32 8.91
C ILE A 143 -17.07 -3.47 10.14
N PHE A 144 -16.13 -3.38 11.09
CA PHE A 144 -16.29 -2.58 12.30
C PHE A 144 -16.49 -1.09 11.99
N VAL A 145 -15.68 -0.53 11.10
CA VAL A 145 -15.79 0.88 10.66
C VAL A 145 -17.12 1.13 9.95
N ALA A 146 -17.52 0.22 9.05
CA ALA A 146 -18.79 0.31 8.34
C ALA A 146 -19.97 0.30 9.32
N TYR A 147 -19.98 -0.62 10.29
CA TYR A 147 -21.03 -0.71 11.30
C TYR A 147 -21.08 0.54 12.18
N LYS A 148 -19.94 1.05 12.64
CA LYS A 148 -19.85 2.25 13.47
C LYS A 148 -20.38 3.50 12.76
N LYS A 149 -20.15 3.63 11.45
CA LYS A 149 -20.65 4.76 10.65
C LYS A 149 -22.15 4.63 10.33
N ILE A 150 -22.64 3.41 10.08
CA ILE A 150 -24.06 3.15 9.78
C ILE A 150 -24.93 3.24 11.03
N GLY A 151 -24.46 2.75 12.18
CA GLY A 151 -25.22 2.75 13.45
C GLY A 151 -25.37 4.11 14.13
N LYS A 152 -24.72 5.15 13.62
CA LYS A 152 -24.84 6.54 14.12
C LYS A 152 -25.73 7.43 13.24
N LYS A 153 -26.46 6.84 12.28
CA LYS A 153 -27.40 7.55 11.43
C LYS A 153 -28.81 7.56 12.02
#